data_AF-A0A8T5UJS3-F1
#
_entry.id   AF-A0A8T5UJS3-F1
#
_cell.length_a   1.000
_cell.length_b   1.000
_cell.length_c   1.000
_cell.angle_alpha   90.00
_cell.angle_beta   90.00
_cell.angle_gamma   90.00
#
_symmetry.space_group_name_H-M   'P 1'
#
loop_
_entity.id
_entity.type
_entity.pdbx_description
1 polymer ?
#
loop_
_entity_poly.entity_id
_entity_poly.type
_entity_poly.pdbx_seq_one_letter_code
_entity_poly.pdbx_strand_id
1 'polypeptide(L)'
;MVKKSDLKKLNSIMQEGNEFKNLKEYNKAVEKYLEALRFVEERVKEPEERKDETTNIKSQIDQVYSVKIIDIIDKARNFIIDQDFDSAFNTFDEAARIADKIVDKDLNDYEVKEINYLINKTRIDESLFQAVLVRNKQELEKAISMLYDTLNAAKDFYMEDLEDQMIKKIEDAINHTYSLIVSKLTENANNLINNGKLDSALEEFHDALKLVDKYFDSDLKETDKQNLINLSNQLYSKKINIILEDGKKLFEETTFADAAKKFEEVISISNKMYDTDYKKSEMQRINSMASVVLNPIYLEKIKPIFNKGKELIIKENFEEDIVVVNESLDLFDKSYELANKMAESSEKSEILSEITNSINNTCKIRIKFIKEKSIQKIGQRDYEKAINDLYAAISIAKRLPVSEEINEDLEDLKNTVNKVYLAQID
;
A
#
# COMPACT_ATOMS: atom_id res chain seq x y z
N MET A 1 -33.56 17.08 -67.35
CA MET A 1 -32.44 16.83 -68.28
C MET A 1 -31.61 18.09 -68.52
N VAL A 2 -30.50 18.21 -67.78
CA VAL A 2 -29.51 19.29 -67.89
C VAL A 2 -28.83 19.28 -69.26
N LYS A 3 -28.61 20.46 -69.88
CA LYS A 3 -27.87 20.54 -71.15
C LYS A 3 -26.40 20.19 -70.91
N LYS A 4 -25.79 19.46 -71.86
CA LYS A 4 -24.36 19.07 -71.81
C LYS A 4 -23.39 20.25 -71.62
N SER A 5 -23.75 21.45 -72.11
CA SER A 5 -23.00 22.69 -71.89
C SER A 5 -23.01 23.15 -70.43
N ASP A 6 -24.13 22.97 -69.74
CA ASP A 6 -24.35 23.44 -68.37
C ASP A 6 -23.65 22.51 -67.38
N LEU A 7 -23.65 21.19 -67.64
CA LEU A 7 -22.84 20.21 -66.89
C LEU A 7 -21.34 20.50 -66.98
N LYS A 8 -20.83 20.84 -68.18
CA LYS A 8 -19.40 21.18 -68.34
C LYS A 8 -19.02 22.41 -67.52
N LYS A 9 -19.90 23.41 -67.43
CA LYS A 9 -19.67 24.63 -66.65
C LYS A 9 -19.75 24.36 -65.15
N LEU A 10 -20.73 23.61 -64.69
CA LEU A 10 -20.83 23.20 -63.28
C LEU A 10 -19.58 22.44 -62.84
N ASN A 11 -19.13 21.45 -63.62
CA ASN A 11 -17.91 20.71 -63.32
C ASN A 11 -16.66 21.59 -63.24
N SER A 12 -16.55 22.62 -64.09
CA SER A 12 -15.45 23.58 -64.03
C SER A 12 -15.44 24.36 -62.71
N ILE A 13 -16.60 24.86 -62.25
CA ILE A 13 -16.72 25.60 -60.99
C ILE A 13 -16.39 24.68 -59.80
N MET A 14 -16.88 23.43 -59.84
CA MET A 14 -16.58 22.41 -58.82
C MET A 14 -15.09 22.05 -58.78
N GLN A 15 -14.41 22.02 -59.93
CA GLN A 15 -12.98 21.77 -60.01
C GLN A 15 -12.19 22.93 -59.39
N GLU A 16 -12.51 24.18 -59.74
CA GLU A 16 -11.89 25.37 -59.14
C GLU A 16 -12.06 25.39 -57.61
N GLY A 17 -13.24 25.03 -57.11
CA GLY A 17 -13.49 24.89 -55.67
C GLY A 17 -12.58 23.85 -55.01
N ASN A 18 -12.37 22.71 -55.65
CA ASN A 18 -11.44 21.68 -55.17
C ASN A 18 -9.97 22.12 -55.21
N GLU A 19 -9.57 22.88 -56.24
CA GLU A 19 -8.22 23.45 -56.33
C GLU A 19 -7.95 24.41 -55.17
N PHE A 20 -8.88 25.32 -54.87
CA PHE A 20 -8.76 26.21 -53.70
C PHE A 20 -8.75 25.46 -52.37
N LYS A 21 -9.57 24.40 -52.23
CA LYS A 21 -9.56 23.53 -51.04
C LYS A 21 -8.18 22.91 -50.82
N ASN A 22 -7.56 22.38 -51.87
CA ASN A 22 -6.24 21.76 -51.79
C ASN A 22 -5.11 22.76 -51.48
N LEU A 23 -5.29 24.02 -51.89
CA LEU A 23 -4.38 25.13 -51.54
C LEU A 23 -4.63 25.70 -50.14
N LYS A 24 -5.55 25.13 -49.35
CA LYS A 24 -6.00 25.62 -48.05
C LYS A 24 -6.62 27.03 -48.09
N GLU A 25 -7.06 27.48 -49.27
CA GLU A 25 -7.76 28.75 -49.46
C GLU A 25 -9.27 28.55 -49.20
N TYR A 26 -9.62 28.10 -47.99
CA TYR A 26 -10.94 27.58 -47.66
C TYR A 26 -12.11 28.53 -47.95
N ASN A 27 -11.95 29.83 -47.68
CA ASN A 27 -13.00 30.80 -47.97
C ASN A 27 -13.29 30.90 -49.48
N LYS A 28 -12.26 30.88 -50.33
CA LYS A 28 -12.41 30.89 -51.79
C LYS A 28 -13.03 29.59 -52.30
N ALA A 29 -12.66 28.45 -51.70
CA ALA A 29 -13.28 27.16 -52.02
C ALA A 29 -14.80 27.18 -51.74
N VAL A 30 -15.21 27.67 -50.56
CA VAL A 30 -16.63 27.84 -50.21
C VAL A 30 -17.33 28.79 -51.16
N GLU A 31 -16.73 29.94 -51.49
CA GLU A 31 -17.30 30.90 -52.46
C GLU A 31 -17.57 30.24 -53.82
N LYS A 32 -16.66 29.38 -54.30
CA LYS A 32 -16.83 28.64 -55.56
C LYS A 32 -17.95 27.61 -55.48
N TYR A 33 -18.10 26.90 -54.37
CA TYR A 33 -19.24 26.00 -54.20
C TYR A 33 -20.57 26.74 -54.04
N LEU A 34 -20.60 27.92 -53.42
CA LEU A 34 -21.78 28.79 -53.41
C LEU A 34 -22.12 29.34 -54.80
N GLU A 35 -21.12 29.58 -55.65
CA GLU A 35 -21.31 29.87 -57.09
C GLU A 35 -21.95 28.68 -57.81
N ALA A 36 -21.47 27.45 -57.56
CA ALA A 36 -22.04 26.23 -58.12
C ALA A 36 -23.49 26.01 -57.67
N LEU A 37 -23.82 26.27 -56.40
CA LEU A 37 -25.19 26.19 -55.88
C LEU A 37 -26.14 27.13 -56.62
N ARG A 38 -25.78 28.40 -56.75
CA ARG A 38 -26.57 29.39 -57.50
C ARG A 38 -26.75 28.98 -58.96
N PHE A 39 -25.70 28.42 -59.57
CA PHE A 39 -25.77 27.91 -60.94
C PHE A 39 -26.79 26.78 -61.08
N VAL A 40 -26.79 25.81 -60.15
CA VAL A 40 -27.75 24.69 -60.14
C VAL A 40 -29.18 25.19 -59.95
N GLU A 41 -29.41 26.10 -59.00
CA GLU A 41 -30.72 26.68 -58.72
C GLU A 41 -31.32 27.42 -59.93
N GLU A 42 -30.49 28.16 -60.68
CA GLU A 42 -30.92 28.93 -61.84
C GLU A 42 -31.11 28.08 -63.12
N ARG A 43 -30.32 27.02 -63.30
CA ARG A 43 -30.17 26.34 -64.60
C ARG A 43 -30.76 24.95 -64.65
N VAL A 44 -30.83 24.22 -63.54
CA VAL A 44 -31.39 22.86 -63.50
C VAL A 44 -32.90 22.95 -63.33
N LYS A 45 -33.67 22.59 -64.36
CA LYS A 45 -35.14 22.73 -64.34
C LYS A 45 -35.84 21.60 -63.60
N GLU A 46 -35.30 20.38 -63.63
CA GLU A 46 -35.96 19.24 -63.01
C GLU A 46 -35.79 19.24 -61.50
N PRO A 47 -36.87 19.11 -60.71
CA PRO A 47 -36.81 19.20 -59.25
C PRO A 47 -35.89 18.16 -58.59
N GLU A 48 -35.96 16.90 -59.01
CA GLU A 48 -35.15 15.83 -58.43
C GLU A 48 -33.66 15.98 -58.79
N GLU A 49 -33.33 16.20 -60.08
CA GLU A 49 -31.95 16.48 -60.52
C GLU A 49 -31.36 17.70 -59.77
N ARG A 50 -32.15 18.75 -59.56
CA ARG A 50 -31.72 19.94 -58.82
C ARG A 50 -31.42 19.61 -57.36
N LYS A 51 -32.31 18.84 -56.72
CA LYS A 51 -32.18 18.43 -55.32
C LYS A 51 -30.92 17.59 -55.09
N ASP A 52 -30.64 16.64 -55.97
CA ASP A 52 -29.46 15.79 -55.89
C ASP A 52 -28.17 16.61 -56.02
N GLU A 53 -28.10 17.50 -57.02
CA GLU A 53 -26.92 18.35 -57.23
C GLU A 53 -26.73 19.37 -56.10
N THR A 54 -27.80 20.00 -55.61
CA THR A 54 -27.75 20.89 -54.44
C THR A 54 -27.24 20.16 -53.20
N THR A 55 -27.68 18.91 -52.98
CA THR A 55 -27.24 18.09 -51.84
C THR A 55 -25.75 17.75 -51.96
N ASN A 56 -25.31 17.34 -53.16
CA ASN A 56 -23.91 17.06 -53.44
C ASN A 56 -23.00 18.29 -53.20
N ILE A 57 -23.39 19.47 -53.69
CA ILE A 57 -22.58 20.68 -53.51
C ILE A 57 -22.55 21.14 -52.05
N LYS A 58 -23.67 21.03 -51.31
CA LYS A 58 -23.68 21.29 -49.87
C LYS A 58 -22.74 20.35 -49.11
N SER A 59 -22.73 19.06 -49.46
CA SER A 59 -21.77 18.10 -48.90
C SER A 59 -20.32 18.51 -49.19
N GLN A 60 -20.02 19.05 -50.37
CA GLN A 60 -18.68 19.57 -50.66
C GLN A 60 -18.31 20.81 -49.81
N ILE A 61 -19.26 21.70 -49.52
CA ILE A 61 -19.04 22.84 -48.61
C ILE A 61 -18.76 22.35 -47.19
N ASP A 62 -19.59 21.42 -46.69
CA ASP A 62 -19.42 20.82 -45.36
C ASP A 62 -18.05 20.12 -45.23
N GLN A 63 -17.60 19.43 -46.28
CA GLN A 63 -16.25 18.86 -46.34
C GLN A 63 -15.14 19.91 -46.29
N VAL A 64 -15.31 21.08 -46.93
CA VAL A 64 -14.32 22.18 -46.81
C VAL A 64 -14.23 22.66 -45.37
N TYR A 65 -15.36 22.78 -44.66
CA TYR A 65 -15.36 23.18 -43.26
C TYR A 65 -14.71 22.14 -42.36
N SER A 66 -15.00 20.84 -42.55
CA SER A 66 -14.34 19.75 -41.81
C SER A 66 -12.81 19.76 -42.01
N VAL A 67 -12.33 19.89 -43.26
CA VAL A 67 -10.88 19.99 -43.52
C VAL A 67 -10.26 21.23 -42.87
N LYS A 68 -10.96 22.37 -42.88
CA LYS A 68 -10.51 23.58 -42.20
C LYS A 68 -10.41 23.39 -40.67
N ILE A 69 -11.37 22.68 -40.07
CA ILE A 69 -11.37 22.37 -38.63
C ILE A 69 -10.12 21.54 -38.27
N ILE A 70 -9.77 20.54 -39.08
CA ILE A 70 -8.55 19.74 -38.88
C ILE A 70 -7.29 20.63 -38.84
N ASP A 71 -7.14 21.54 -39.79
CA ASP A 71 -6.01 22.47 -39.82
C ASP A 71 -5.96 23.40 -38.59
N ILE A 72 -7.12 23.84 -38.10
CA ILE A 72 -7.24 24.67 -36.89
C ILE A 72 -6.85 23.84 -35.66
N ILE A 73 -7.31 22.60 -35.56
CA ILE A 73 -6.96 21.67 -34.47
C ILE A 73 -5.45 21.41 -34.44
N ASP A 74 -4.82 21.19 -35.60
CA ASP A 74 -3.36 21.00 -35.67
C ASP A 74 -2.59 22.23 -35.21
N LYS A 75 -3.11 23.43 -35.46
CA LYS A 75 -2.56 24.67 -34.91
C LYS A 75 -2.72 24.74 -33.38
N ALA A 76 -3.88 24.36 -32.84
CA ALA A 76 -4.10 24.29 -31.40
C ALA A 76 -3.12 23.33 -30.72
N ARG A 77 -2.84 22.18 -31.34
CA ARG A 77 -1.84 21.21 -30.85
C ARG A 77 -0.44 21.80 -30.74
N ASN A 78 -0.02 22.63 -31.70
CA ASN A 78 1.27 23.33 -31.61
C ASN A 78 1.32 24.28 -30.41
N PHE A 79 0.24 25.03 -30.15
CA PHE A 79 0.17 25.89 -28.96
C PHE A 79 0.23 25.10 -27.65
N ILE A 80 -0.40 23.92 -27.59
CA ILE A 80 -0.32 23.03 -26.41
C ILE A 80 1.11 22.53 -26.19
N ILE A 81 1.81 22.15 -27.25
CA ILE A 81 3.23 21.74 -27.18
C ILE A 81 4.08 22.90 -26.63
N ASP A 82 3.79 24.12 -27.06
CA ASP A 82 4.46 25.35 -26.61
C ASP A 82 3.97 25.85 -25.23
N GLN A 83 3.03 25.13 -24.59
CA GLN A 83 2.41 25.48 -23.30
C GLN A 83 1.63 26.80 -23.31
N ASP A 84 1.21 27.27 -24.49
CA ASP A 84 0.34 28.43 -24.68
C ASP A 84 -1.14 28.00 -24.74
N PHE A 85 -1.68 27.63 -23.58
CA PHE A 85 -3.04 27.11 -23.44
C PHE A 85 -4.11 28.15 -23.81
N ASP A 86 -3.87 29.44 -23.53
CA ASP A 86 -4.79 30.52 -23.91
C ASP A 86 -4.96 30.57 -25.43
N SER A 87 -3.86 30.52 -26.19
CA SER A 87 -3.94 30.47 -27.66
C SER A 87 -4.57 29.17 -28.16
N ALA A 88 -4.33 28.03 -27.49
CA ALA A 88 -4.97 26.77 -27.84
C ALA A 88 -6.50 26.82 -27.69
N PHE A 89 -7.01 27.31 -26.54
CA PHE A 89 -8.46 27.44 -26.32
C PHE A 89 -9.13 28.42 -27.28
N ASN A 90 -8.49 29.58 -27.54
CA ASN A 90 -8.98 30.51 -28.56
C ASN A 90 -9.06 29.88 -29.96
N THR A 91 -8.12 28.97 -30.27
CA THR A 91 -8.10 28.23 -31.54
C THR A 91 -9.21 27.17 -31.60
N PHE A 92 -9.52 26.50 -30.49
CA PHE A 92 -10.68 25.60 -30.42
C PHE A 92 -12.02 26.34 -30.54
N ASP A 93 -12.15 27.52 -29.96
CA ASP A 93 -13.32 28.39 -30.16
C ASP A 93 -13.50 28.76 -31.63
N GLU A 94 -12.40 28.98 -32.37
CA GLU A 94 -12.45 29.17 -33.83
C GLU A 94 -12.98 27.91 -34.52
N ALA A 95 -12.47 26.72 -34.18
CA ALA A 95 -12.92 25.45 -34.74
C ALA A 95 -14.43 25.24 -34.52
N ALA A 96 -14.93 25.50 -33.31
CA ALA A 96 -16.35 25.37 -32.98
C ALA A 96 -17.23 26.30 -33.84
N ARG A 97 -16.81 27.55 -34.05
CA ARG A 97 -17.50 28.50 -34.96
C ARG A 97 -17.48 28.07 -36.43
N ILE A 98 -16.50 27.28 -36.85
CA ILE A 98 -16.49 26.69 -38.19
C ILE A 98 -17.43 25.48 -38.24
N ALA A 99 -17.46 24.66 -37.20
CA ALA A 99 -18.38 23.52 -37.10
C ALA A 99 -19.85 23.96 -37.19
N ASP A 100 -20.22 25.08 -36.56
CA ASP A 100 -21.56 25.68 -36.63
C ASP A 100 -22.05 26.00 -38.06
N LYS A 101 -21.14 26.05 -39.03
CA LYS A 101 -21.47 26.33 -40.45
C LYS A 101 -21.77 25.07 -41.24
N ILE A 102 -21.50 23.89 -40.69
CA ILE A 102 -21.78 22.59 -41.31
C ILE A 102 -23.29 22.33 -41.25
N VAL A 103 -23.88 22.05 -42.41
CA VAL A 103 -25.33 21.81 -42.52
C VAL A 103 -25.67 20.35 -42.31
N ASP A 104 -24.82 19.44 -42.78
CA ASP A 104 -24.94 18.01 -42.49
C ASP A 104 -24.88 17.76 -40.98
N LYS A 105 -25.99 17.28 -40.42
CA LYS A 105 -26.15 17.15 -38.98
C LYS A 105 -25.20 16.11 -38.39
N ASP A 106 -25.04 14.97 -39.05
CA ASP A 106 -24.22 13.88 -38.51
C ASP A 106 -22.74 14.27 -38.50
N LEU A 107 -22.28 14.98 -39.54
CA LEU A 107 -20.93 15.54 -39.59
C LEU A 107 -20.75 16.67 -38.56
N ASN A 108 -21.72 17.57 -38.42
CA ASN A 108 -21.66 18.63 -37.40
C ASN A 108 -21.56 18.03 -35.98
N ASP A 109 -22.44 17.08 -35.65
CA ASP A 109 -22.47 16.41 -34.35
C ASP A 109 -21.13 15.69 -34.08
N TYR A 110 -20.52 15.08 -35.12
CA TYR A 110 -19.19 14.47 -35.04
C TYR A 110 -18.09 15.50 -34.73
N GLU A 111 -18.00 16.58 -35.52
CA GLU A 111 -16.95 17.61 -35.35
C GLU A 111 -17.07 18.32 -34.00
N VAL A 112 -18.30 18.67 -33.58
CA VAL A 112 -18.55 19.30 -32.29
C VAL A 112 -18.15 18.37 -31.14
N LYS A 113 -18.43 17.06 -31.25
CA LYS A 113 -18.01 16.08 -30.25
C LYS A 113 -16.50 15.99 -30.15
N GLU A 114 -15.80 15.91 -31.28
CA GLU A 114 -14.33 15.83 -31.34
C GLU A 114 -13.67 17.09 -30.75
N ILE A 115 -14.16 18.28 -31.14
CA ILE A 115 -13.65 19.55 -30.60
C ILE A 115 -13.84 19.61 -29.07
N ASN A 116 -15.02 19.24 -28.56
CA ASN A 116 -15.28 19.23 -27.12
C ASN A 116 -14.40 18.22 -26.37
N TYR A 117 -14.16 17.05 -26.95
CA TYR A 117 -13.23 16.07 -26.40
C TYR A 117 -11.82 16.66 -26.28
N LEU A 118 -11.31 17.28 -27.34
CA LEU A 118 -9.99 17.91 -27.34
C LEU A 118 -9.88 19.06 -26.33
N ILE A 119 -10.90 19.93 -26.22
CA ILE A 119 -10.93 21.01 -25.23
C ILE A 119 -10.80 20.44 -23.81
N ASN A 120 -11.57 19.39 -23.47
CA ASN A 120 -11.54 18.81 -22.14
C ASN A 120 -10.20 18.12 -21.85
N LYS A 121 -9.64 17.41 -22.83
CA LYS A 121 -8.29 16.86 -22.74
C LYS A 121 -7.23 17.95 -22.48
N THR A 122 -7.30 19.06 -23.22
CA THR A 122 -6.39 20.20 -23.04
C THR A 122 -6.52 20.87 -21.67
N ARG A 123 -7.73 20.92 -21.08
CA ARG A 123 -7.91 21.41 -19.70
C ARG A 123 -7.20 20.56 -18.66
N ILE A 124 -7.16 19.24 -18.86
CA ILE A 124 -6.42 18.33 -17.97
C ILE A 124 -4.90 18.57 -18.13
N ASP A 125 -4.42 18.71 -19.37
CA ASP A 125 -3.01 19.04 -19.66
C ASP A 125 -2.60 20.37 -19.00
N GLU A 126 -3.43 21.41 -19.13
CA GLU A 126 -3.20 22.71 -18.49
C GLU A 126 -3.15 22.58 -16.96
N SER A 127 -4.12 21.87 -16.37
CA SER A 127 -4.21 21.70 -14.91
C SER A 127 -2.98 20.98 -14.36
N LEU A 128 -2.52 19.92 -15.06
CA LEU A 128 -1.28 19.23 -14.74
C LEU A 128 -0.07 20.18 -14.83
N PHE A 129 0.02 20.97 -15.90
CA PHE A 129 1.09 21.94 -16.09
C PHE A 129 1.14 22.97 -14.96
N GLN A 130 -0.01 23.55 -14.57
CA GLN A 130 -0.10 24.52 -13.48
C GLN A 130 0.30 23.91 -12.14
N ALA A 131 -0.12 22.67 -11.86
CA ALA A 131 0.26 21.98 -10.63
C ALA A 131 1.78 21.71 -10.57
N VAL A 132 2.39 21.38 -11.71
CA VAL A 132 3.86 21.25 -11.85
C VAL A 132 4.57 22.58 -11.64
N LEU A 133 4.04 23.70 -12.13
CA LEU A 133 4.61 25.03 -11.85
C LEU A 133 4.57 25.37 -10.35
N VAL A 134 3.46 25.06 -9.67
CA VAL A 134 3.32 25.25 -8.21
C VAL A 134 4.31 24.36 -7.45
N ARG A 135 4.49 23.11 -7.87
CA ARG A 135 5.52 22.20 -7.33
C ARG A 135 6.92 22.81 -7.49
N ASN A 136 7.27 23.32 -8.67
CA ASN A 136 8.59 23.88 -8.94
C ASN A 136 8.87 25.15 -8.12
N LYS A 137 7.83 25.85 -7.65
CA LYS A 137 7.92 26.95 -6.66
C LYS A 137 8.04 26.47 -5.20
N GLN A 138 8.17 25.16 -4.97
CA GLN A 138 8.27 24.53 -3.64
C GLN A 138 7.01 24.65 -2.78
N GLU A 139 5.85 24.97 -3.36
CA GLU A 139 4.53 24.91 -2.70
C GLU A 139 3.98 23.47 -2.76
N LEU A 140 4.68 22.52 -2.13
CA LEU A 140 4.49 21.08 -2.36
C LEU A 140 3.12 20.55 -1.93
N GLU A 141 2.57 20.95 -0.77
CA GLU A 141 1.24 20.46 -0.34
C GLU A 141 0.13 20.96 -1.28
N LYS A 142 0.25 22.20 -1.75
CA LYS A 142 -0.69 22.78 -2.71
C LYS A 142 -0.59 22.10 -4.07
N ALA A 143 0.62 21.81 -4.53
CA ALA A 143 0.83 21.05 -5.77
C ALA A 143 0.19 19.66 -5.69
N ILE A 144 0.33 18.96 -4.56
CA ILE A 144 -0.33 17.67 -4.33
C ILE A 144 -1.85 17.80 -4.46
N SER A 145 -2.46 18.79 -3.80
CA SER A 145 -3.91 19.02 -3.89
C SER A 145 -4.34 19.22 -5.35
N MET A 146 -3.66 20.10 -6.08
CA MET A 146 -3.96 20.39 -7.48
C MET A 146 -3.80 19.15 -8.38
N LEU A 147 -2.78 18.33 -8.14
CA LEU A 147 -2.56 17.09 -8.89
C LEU A 147 -3.66 16.05 -8.61
N TYR A 148 -4.14 15.93 -7.37
CA TYR A 148 -5.28 15.05 -7.06
C TYR A 148 -6.58 15.55 -7.68
N ASP A 149 -6.84 16.86 -7.67
CA ASP A 149 -7.99 17.44 -8.36
C ASP A 149 -7.92 17.16 -9.87
N THR A 150 -6.73 17.29 -10.46
CA THR A 150 -6.46 16.96 -11.87
C THR A 150 -6.65 15.48 -12.15
N LEU A 151 -6.19 14.59 -11.25
CA LEU A 151 -6.36 13.14 -11.38
C LEU A 151 -7.83 12.74 -11.36
N ASN A 152 -8.63 13.34 -10.48
CA ASN A 152 -10.06 13.09 -10.40
C ASN A 152 -10.76 13.55 -11.68
N ALA A 153 -10.47 14.77 -12.15
CA ALA A 153 -10.99 15.27 -13.42
C ALA A 153 -10.61 14.36 -14.60
N ALA A 154 -9.38 13.85 -14.62
CA ALA A 154 -8.93 12.90 -15.65
C ALA A 154 -9.66 11.56 -15.56
N LYS A 155 -9.84 10.99 -14.37
CA LYS A 155 -10.58 9.73 -14.18
C LYS A 155 -12.04 9.87 -14.60
N ASP A 156 -12.67 10.99 -14.28
CA ASP A 156 -14.06 11.27 -14.68
C ASP A 156 -14.18 11.45 -16.20
N PHE A 157 -13.21 12.09 -16.83
CA PHE A 157 -13.20 12.29 -18.28
C PHE A 157 -12.92 11.00 -19.06
N TYR A 158 -12.00 10.17 -18.57
CA TYR A 158 -11.54 8.95 -19.25
C TYR A 158 -12.25 7.66 -18.79
N MET A 159 -13.40 7.74 -18.09
CA MET A 159 -14.11 6.54 -17.59
C MET A 159 -14.41 5.48 -18.67
N GLU A 160 -14.51 5.87 -19.93
CA GLU A 160 -14.83 4.97 -21.07
C GLU A 160 -13.67 4.83 -22.08
N ASP A 161 -12.55 5.53 -21.88
CA ASP A 161 -11.47 5.64 -22.86
C ASP A 161 -10.16 5.06 -22.30
N LEU A 162 -9.46 4.22 -23.09
CA LEU A 162 -8.25 3.50 -22.68
C LEU A 162 -6.99 4.40 -22.60
N GLU A 163 -7.13 5.69 -22.30
CA GLU A 163 -5.99 6.62 -22.16
C GLU A 163 -5.35 6.57 -20.76
N ASP A 164 -4.94 5.36 -20.34
CA ASP A 164 -4.19 5.06 -19.11
C ASP A 164 -2.90 5.91 -18.97
N GLN A 165 -2.36 6.38 -20.10
CA GLN A 165 -1.13 7.18 -20.14
C GLN A 165 -1.25 8.54 -19.45
N MET A 166 -2.40 9.24 -19.56
CA MET A 166 -2.53 10.56 -18.93
C MET A 166 -2.73 10.45 -17.42
N ILE A 167 -3.55 9.49 -16.99
CA ILE A 167 -3.72 9.12 -15.57
C ILE A 167 -2.36 8.78 -14.97
N LYS A 168 -1.59 7.89 -15.64
CA LYS A 168 -0.25 7.50 -15.20
C LYS A 168 0.71 8.70 -15.11
N LYS A 169 0.71 9.61 -16.09
CA LYS A 169 1.52 10.84 -16.03
C LYS A 169 1.19 11.70 -14.80
N ILE A 170 -0.09 11.81 -14.44
CA ILE A 170 -0.52 12.56 -13.26
C ILE A 170 -0.08 11.83 -11.98
N GLU A 171 -0.26 10.51 -11.91
CA GLU A 171 0.20 9.67 -10.78
C GLU A 171 1.72 9.75 -10.59
N ASP A 172 2.50 9.69 -11.66
CA ASP A 172 3.96 9.89 -11.64
C ASP A 172 4.33 11.29 -11.13
N ALA A 173 3.58 12.33 -11.53
CA ALA A 173 3.79 13.68 -11.02
C ALA A 173 3.46 13.80 -9.53
N ILE A 174 2.44 13.08 -9.02
CA ILE A 174 2.11 13.01 -7.59
C ILE A 174 3.24 12.32 -6.83
N ASN A 175 3.70 11.16 -7.31
CA ASN A 175 4.81 10.41 -6.71
C ASN A 175 6.09 11.25 -6.64
N HIS A 176 6.42 11.93 -7.73
CA HIS A 176 7.57 12.83 -7.76
C HIS A 176 7.43 13.97 -6.74
N THR A 177 6.23 14.54 -6.60
CA THR A 177 5.98 15.62 -5.63
C THR A 177 6.15 15.13 -4.20
N TYR A 178 5.63 13.96 -3.85
CA TYR A 178 5.88 13.36 -2.54
C TYR A 178 7.36 13.03 -2.33
N SER A 179 8.08 12.55 -3.35
CA SER A 179 9.51 12.26 -3.27
C SER A 179 10.36 13.49 -2.95
N LEU A 180 9.95 14.67 -3.43
CA LEU A 180 10.58 15.93 -3.02
C LEU A 180 10.34 16.24 -1.52
N ILE A 181 9.15 15.97 -0.98
CA ILE A 181 8.87 16.13 0.46
C ILE A 181 9.69 15.14 1.28
N VAL A 182 9.70 13.86 0.87
CA VAL A 182 10.50 12.79 1.50
C VAL A 182 11.99 13.14 1.50
N SER A 183 12.50 13.71 0.40
CA SER A 183 13.89 14.16 0.31
C SER A 183 14.20 15.27 1.32
N LYS A 184 13.27 16.22 1.53
CA LYS A 184 13.42 17.28 2.53
C LYS A 184 13.42 16.75 3.96
N LEU A 185 12.54 15.79 4.28
CA LEU A 185 12.54 15.12 5.59
C LEU A 185 13.83 14.32 5.80
N THR A 186 14.34 13.67 4.76
CA THR A 186 15.62 12.94 4.79
C THR A 186 16.79 13.89 5.06
N GLU A 187 16.80 15.07 4.44
CA GLU A 187 17.79 16.12 4.73
C GLU A 187 17.71 16.62 6.18
N ASN A 188 16.50 16.88 6.68
CA ASN A 188 16.26 17.26 8.08
C ASN A 188 16.77 16.18 9.04
N ALA A 189 16.46 14.91 8.77
CA ALA A 189 16.94 13.77 9.56
C ALA A 189 18.47 13.73 9.59
N ASN A 190 19.14 13.92 8.46
CA ASN A 190 20.61 13.98 8.39
C ASN A 190 21.19 15.13 9.22
N ASN A 191 20.55 16.31 9.19
CA ASN A 191 20.95 17.45 10.03
C ASN A 191 20.76 17.14 11.53
N LEU A 192 19.70 16.43 11.90
CA LEU A 192 19.47 15.99 13.29
C LEU A 192 20.52 14.96 13.73
N ILE A 193 20.92 14.04 12.85
CA ILE A 193 22.01 13.07 13.12
C ILE A 193 23.33 13.79 13.41
N ASN A 194 23.68 14.80 12.61
CA ASN A 194 24.90 15.59 12.80
C ASN A 194 24.89 16.37 14.12
N ASN A 195 23.70 16.74 14.62
CA ASN A 195 23.51 17.39 15.91
C ASN A 195 23.34 16.40 17.08
N GLY A 196 23.54 15.08 16.86
CA GLY A 196 23.41 14.04 17.88
C GLY A 196 21.97 13.73 18.31
N LYS A 197 20.96 14.28 17.64
CA LYS A 197 19.54 14.08 17.95
C LYS A 197 18.99 12.84 17.23
N LEU A 198 19.48 11.66 17.60
CA LEU A 198 19.20 10.41 16.88
C LEU A 198 17.72 10.00 16.95
N ASP A 199 17.03 10.25 18.06
CA ASP A 199 15.60 9.93 18.19
C ASP A 199 14.73 10.78 17.26
N SER A 200 14.94 12.10 17.24
CA SER A 200 14.22 12.98 16.32
C SER A 200 14.52 12.66 14.85
N ALA A 201 15.75 12.24 14.54
CA ALA A 201 16.08 11.79 13.18
C ALA A 201 15.33 10.52 12.77
N LEU A 202 15.11 9.57 13.70
CA LEU A 202 14.29 8.39 13.45
C LEU A 202 12.81 8.76 13.24
N GLU A 203 12.30 9.74 13.99
CA GLU A 203 10.94 10.25 13.79
C GLU A 203 10.75 10.83 12.38
N GLU A 204 11.69 11.65 11.90
CA GLU A 204 11.67 12.21 10.54
C GLU A 204 11.70 11.10 9.45
N PHE A 205 12.53 10.07 9.61
CA PHE A 205 12.51 8.93 8.68
C PHE A 205 11.19 8.15 8.72
N HIS A 206 10.58 8.01 9.89
CA HIS A 206 9.29 7.34 10.02
C HIS A 206 8.15 8.15 9.40
N ASP A 207 8.18 9.48 9.54
CA ASP A 207 7.23 10.36 8.87
C ASP A 207 7.44 10.38 7.35
N ALA A 208 8.68 10.31 6.88
CA ALA A 208 8.98 10.12 5.47
C ALA A 208 8.41 8.79 4.93
N LEU A 209 8.54 7.69 5.69
CA LEU A 209 7.96 6.39 5.30
C LEU A 209 6.43 6.44 5.19
N LYS A 210 5.74 7.14 6.11
CA LYS A 210 4.29 7.36 6.01
C LYS A 210 3.89 8.13 4.75
N LEU A 211 4.75 9.02 4.24
CA LEU A 211 4.51 9.70 2.97
C LEU A 211 4.73 8.78 1.78
N VAL A 212 5.73 7.89 1.82
CA VAL A 212 5.95 6.88 0.77
C VAL A 212 4.75 5.95 0.60
N ASP A 213 4.05 5.63 1.69
CA ASP A 213 2.81 4.84 1.61
C ASP A 213 1.68 5.54 0.84
N LYS A 214 1.75 6.86 0.65
CA LYS A 214 0.79 7.65 -0.16
C LYS A 214 1.11 7.67 -1.65
N TYR A 215 2.23 7.08 -2.07
CA TYR A 215 2.58 7.00 -3.49
C TYR A 215 1.68 5.99 -4.19
N PHE A 216 1.38 6.27 -5.46
CA PHE A 216 0.90 5.28 -6.41
C PHE A 216 1.99 4.24 -6.68
N ASP A 217 1.59 3.03 -7.04
CA ASP A 217 2.51 1.92 -7.25
C ASP A 217 3.49 2.23 -8.40
N SER A 218 4.78 2.20 -8.07
CA SER A 218 5.86 2.58 -8.97
C SER A 218 7.20 2.09 -8.45
N ASP A 219 8.20 1.99 -9.33
CA ASP A 219 9.58 1.67 -8.94
C ASP A 219 10.16 2.73 -7.98
N LEU A 220 9.71 3.98 -8.11
CA LEU A 220 10.11 5.08 -7.23
C LEU A 220 9.65 4.84 -5.79
N LYS A 221 8.40 4.38 -5.59
CA LYS A 221 7.84 4.04 -4.26
C LYS A 221 8.69 2.99 -3.56
N GLU A 222 8.98 1.89 -4.25
CA GLU A 222 9.79 0.80 -3.70
C GLU A 222 11.22 1.25 -3.40
N THR A 223 11.81 2.05 -4.30
CA THR A 223 13.15 2.61 -4.11
C THR A 223 13.24 3.52 -2.89
N ASP A 224 12.34 4.50 -2.77
CA ASP A 224 12.30 5.45 -1.65
C ASP A 224 12.04 4.70 -0.32
N LYS A 225 11.11 3.74 -0.32
CA LYS A 225 10.79 2.91 0.84
C LYS A 225 12.01 2.13 1.33
N GLN A 226 12.70 1.43 0.42
CA GLN A 226 13.87 0.62 0.77
C GLN A 226 15.02 1.49 1.27
N ASN A 227 15.24 2.65 0.65
CA ASN A 227 16.27 3.60 1.08
C ASN A 227 16.02 4.10 2.51
N LEU A 228 14.78 4.50 2.83
CA LEU A 228 14.42 4.97 4.17
C LEU A 228 14.50 3.86 5.23
N ILE A 229 14.10 2.63 4.89
CA ILE A 229 14.28 1.45 5.76
C ILE A 229 15.76 1.24 6.07
N ASN A 230 16.62 1.29 5.05
CA ASN A 230 18.06 1.11 5.22
C ASN A 230 18.66 2.21 6.10
N LEU A 231 18.32 3.48 5.86
CA LEU A 231 18.77 4.62 6.67
C LEU A 231 18.31 4.51 8.13
N SER A 232 17.05 4.13 8.35
CA SER A 232 16.50 3.91 9.70
C SER A 232 17.25 2.81 10.44
N ASN A 233 17.52 1.68 9.77
CA ASN A 233 18.25 0.56 10.37
C ASN A 233 19.71 0.92 10.68
N GLN A 234 20.38 1.70 9.82
CA GLN A 234 21.72 2.22 10.12
C GLN A 234 21.72 3.12 11.36
N LEU A 235 20.70 3.97 11.50
CA LEU A 235 20.56 4.86 12.65
C LEU A 235 20.27 4.09 13.94
N TYR A 236 19.41 3.06 13.88
CA TYR A 236 19.22 2.12 15.00
C TYR A 236 20.53 1.44 15.39
N SER A 237 21.31 0.92 14.43
CA SER A 237 22.62 0.31 14.71
C SER A 237 23.57 1.30 15.39
N LYS A 238 23.61 2.56 14.92
CA LYS A 238 24.41 3.61 15.58
C LYS A 238 24.01 3.82 17.04
N LYS A 239 22.70 3.88 17.34
CA LYS A 239 22.20 3.97 18.72
C LYS A 239 22.59 2.75 19.55
N ILE A 240 22.39 1.56 18.98
CA ILE A 240 22.74 0.29 19.63
C ILE A 240 24.23 0.25 20.00
N ASN A 241 25.11 0.66 19.08
CA ASN A 241 26.55 0.64 19.32
C ASN A 241 26.97 1.54 20.49
N ILE A 242 26.36 2.73 20.63
CA ILE A 242 26.63 3.63 21.78
C ILE A 242 26.28 2.91 23.10
N ILE A 243 25.08 2.34 23.17
CA ILE A 243 24.57 1.68 24.39
C ILE A 243 25.36 0.40 24.70
N LEU A 244 25.77 -0.31 23.65
CA LEU A 244 26.53 -1.55 23.75
C LEU A 244 27.96 -1.30 24.25
N GLU A 245 28.62 -0.22 23.83
CA GLU A 245 29.92 0.18 24.40
C GLU A 245 29.79 0.58 25.88
N ASP A 246 28.74 1.31 26.26
CA ASP A 246 28.44 1.61 27.68
C ASP A 246 28.22 0.32 28.49
N GLY A 247 27.45 -0.62 27.95
CA GLY A 247 27.17 -1.91 28.58
C GLY A 247 28.43 -2.77 28.78
N LYS A 248 29.34 -2.79 27.80
CA LYS A 248 30.65 -3.47 27.93
C LYS A 248 31.50 -2.86 29.02
N LYS A 249 31.61 -1.53 29.06
CA LYS A 249 32.39 -0.83 30.08
C LYS A 249 31.88 -1.16 31.48
N LEU A 250 30.57 -1.13 31.69
CA LEU A 250 29.95 -1.50 32.96
C LEU A 250 30.23 -2.97 33.34
N PHE A 251 30.25 -3.86 32.35
CA PHE A 251 30.60 -5.27 32.56
C PHE A 251 32.06 -5.45 33.01
N GLU A 252 33.00 -4.76 32.36
CA GLU A 252 34.43 -4.75 32.74
C GLU A 252 34.65 -4.15 34.14
N GLU A 253 33.85 -3.16 34.53
CA GLU A 253 33.84 -2.56 35.87
C GLU A 253 33.12 -3.43 36.92
N THR A 254 32.70 -4.66 36.56
CA THR A 254 31.98 -5.61 37.43
C THR A 254 30.61 -5.11 37.94
N THR A 255 30.04 -4.09 37.29
CA THR A 255 28.70 -3.56 37.59
C THR A 255 27.62 -4.30 36.79
N PHE A 256 27.55 -5.62 37.00
CA PHE A 256 26.77 -6.55 36.17
C PHE A 256 25.28 -6.19 36.04
N ALA A 257 24.65 -5.69 37.10
CA ALA A 257 23.24 -5.32 37.07
C ALA A 257 22.96 -4.12 36.13
N ASP A 258 23.87 -3.16 36.06
CA ASP A 258 23.71 -1.99 35.19
C ASP A 258 24.15 -2.31 33.76
N ALA A 259 25.18 -3.16 33.59
CA ALA A 259 25.52 -3.75 32.30
C ALA A 259 24.32 -4.50 31.69
N ALA A 260 23.63 -5.33 32.50
CA ALA A 260 22.46 -6.07 32.06
C ALA A 260 21.35 -5.15 31.54
N LYS A 261 21.02 -4.07 32.26
CA LYS A 261 20.03 -3.08 31.79
C LYS A 261 20.39 -2.50 30.42
N LYS A 262 21.69 -2.25 30.16
CA LYS A 262 22.16 -1.75 28.86
C LYS A 262 22.00 -2.78 27.75
N PHE A 263 22.32 -4.05 27.98
CA PHE A 263 22.09 -5.10 26.98
C PHE A 263 20.60 -5.37 26.74
N GLU A 264 19.74 -5.26 27.76
CA GLU A 264 18.29 -5.32 27.60
C GLU A 264 17.76 -4.15 26.76
N GLU A 265 18.28 -2.93 26.99
CA GLU A 265 17.98 -1.75 26.19
C GLU A 265 18.39 -1.95 24.72
N VAL A 266 19.57 -2.52 24.48
CA VAL A 266 20.05 -2.89 23.13
C VAL A 266 19.09 -3.84 22.43
N ILE A 267 18.65 -4.93 23.09
CA ILE A 267 17.70 -5.90 22.53
C ILE A 267 16.35 -5.22 22.24
N SER A 268 15.89 -4.34 23.13
CA SER A 268 14.64 -3.60 22.93
C SER A 268 14.69 -2.70 21.69
N ILE A 269 15.81 -1.99 21.48
CA ILE A 269 15.99 -1.12 20.32
C ILE A 269 16.15 -1.95 19.03
N SER A 270 16.90 -3.05 19.06
CA SER A 270 17.12 -3.89 17.89
C SER A 270 15.83 -4.55 17.39
N ASN A 271 14.89 -4.84 18.29
CA ASN A 271 13.56 -5.32 17.92
C ASN A 271 12.73 -4.29 17.13
N LYS A 272 12.99 -2.98 17.31
CA LYS A 272 12.33 -1.89 16.56
C LYS A 272 12.89 -1.68 15.14
N MET A 273 14.01 -2.33 14.80
CA MET A 273 14.57 -2.28 13.45
C MET A 273 13.59 -2.93 12.46
N TYR A 274 13.58 -2.43 11.23
CA TYR A 274 12.83 -3.02 10.12
C TYR A 274 13.43 -4.35 9.70
N ASP A 275 12.58 -5.29 9.30
CA ASP A 275 13.01 -6.64 8.92
C ASP A 275 13.78 -6.64 7.60
N THR A 276 15.09 -6.83 7.68
CA THR A 276 16.01 -6.88 6.55
C THR A 276 17.16 -7.84 6.84
N ASP A 277 17.89 -8.26 5.81
CA ASP A 277 19.11 -9.06 5.99
C ASP A 277 20.14 -8.35 6.89
N TYR A 278 20.17 -7.01 6.82
CA TYR A 278 20.98 -6.20 7.73
C TYR A 278 20.53 -6.37 9.19
N LYS A 279 19.22 -6.23 9.50
CA LYS A 279 18.71 -6.50 10.86
C LYS A 279 19.09 -7.90 11.33
N LYS A 280 18.94 -8.92 10.47
CA LYS A 280 19.28 -10.30 10.82
C LYS A 280 20.75 -10.45 11.22
N SER A 281 21.67 -9.91 10.42
CA SER A 281 23.10 -9.92 10.73
C SER A 281 23.44 -9.16 12.01
N GLU A 282 22.78 -8.02 12.23
CA GLU A 282 23.01 -7.17 13.39
C GLU A 282 22.46 -7.80 14.68
N MET A 283 21.29 -8.45 14.60
CA MET A 283 20.71 -9.24 15.70
C MET A 283 21.61 -10.40 16.10
N GLN A 284 22.24 -11.10 15.14
CA GLN A 284 23.20 -12.17 15.46
C GLN A 284 24.39 -11.63 16.25
N ARG A 285 24.96 -10.49 15.82
CA ARG A 285 26.05 -9.81 16.53
C ARG A 285 25.62 -9.41 17.93
N ILE A 286 24.46 -8.77 18.08
CA ILE A 286 23.91 -8.33 19.37
C ILE A 286 23.71 -9.50 20.31
N ASN A 287 23.04 -10.57 19.86
CA ASN A 287 22.75 -11.74 20.69
C ASN A 287 24.03 -12.48 21.12
N SER A 288 25.03 -12.56 20.24
CA SER A 288 26.35 -13.12 20.59
C SER A 288 27.03 -12.37 21.74
N MET A 289 26.81 -11.06 21.84
CA MET A 289 27.42 -10.24 22.89
C MET A 289 26.57 -10.21 24.14
N ALA A 290 25.27 -10.04 23.99
CA ALA A 290 24.31 -9.99 25.08
C ALA A 290 24.25 -11.32 25.84
N SER A 291 24.40 -12.47 25.17
CA SER A 291 24.40 -13.78 25.83
C SER A 291 25.55 -13.98 26.81
N VAL A 292 26.73 -13.39 26.54
CA VAL A 292 27.88 -13.46 27.45
C VAL A 292 27.60 -12.73 28.78
N VAL A 293 26.74 -11.71 28.76
CA VAL A 293 26.46 -10.87 29.94
C VAL A 293 25.13 -11.22 30.60
N LEU A 294 24.04 -11.23 29.83
CA LEU A 294 22.68 -11.44 30.33
C LEU A 294 22.45 -12.86 30.81
N ASN A 295 22.89 -13.86 30.04
CA ASN A 295 22.50 -15.24 30.33
C ASN A 295 23.04 -15.73 31.68
N PRO A 296 24.32 -15.51 32.05
CA PRO A 296 24.81 -15.89 33.37
C PRO A 296 23.99 -15.28 34.52
N ILE A 297 23.66 -13.99 34.40
CA ILE A 297 22.88 -13.25 35.42
C ILE A 297 21.46 -13.84 35.56
N TYR A 298 20.82 -14.15 34.43
CA TYR A 298 19.49 -14.74 34.43
C TYR A 298 19.52 -16.19 34.94
N LEU A 299 20.55 -16.96 34.59
CA LEU A 299 20.72 -18.34 35.07
C LEU A 299 20.89 -18.41 36.58
N GLU A 300 21.66 -17.50 37.18
CA GLU A 300 21.79 -17.40 38.64
C GLU A 300 20.44 -17.17 39.34
N LYS A 301 19.52 -16.46 38.68
CA LYS A 301 18.15 -16.23 39.18
C LYS A 301 17.21 -17.40 38.90
N ILE A 302 17.33 -18.02 37.74
CA ILE A 302 16.45 -19.13 37.29
C ILE A 302 16.72 -20.39 38.10
N LYS A 303 17.99 -20.79 38.26
CA LYS A 303 18.40 -22.05 38.91
C LYS A 303 17.76 -22.29 40.28
N PRO A 304 17.82 -21.38 41.26
CA PRO A 304 17.22 -21.63 42.58
C PRO A 304 15.70 -21.77 42.54
N ILE A 305 15.02 -20.99 41.71
CA ILE A 305 13.55 -21.05 41.55
C ILE A 305 13.15 -22.37 40.89
N PHE A 306 13.85 -22.73 39.82
CA PHE A 306 13.58 -23.93 39.04
C PHE A 306 13.85 -25.19 39.86
N ASN A 307 14.97 -25.24 40.59
CA ASN A 307 15.32 -26.36 41.46
C ASN A 307 14.33 -26.52 42.61
N LYS A 308 13.85 -25.42 43.21
CA LYS A 308 12.79 -25.48 44.23
C LYS A 308 11.51 -26.12 43.66
N GLY A 309 11.13 -25.78 42.43
CA GLY A 309 9.99 -26.42 41.75
C GLY A 309 10.21 -27.93 41.56
N LYS A 310 11.42 -28.32 41.14
CA LYS A 310 11.80 -29.74 41.01
C LYS A 310 11.77 -30.50 42.33
N GLU A 311 12.24 -29.90 43.42
CA GLU A 311 12.23 -30.52 44.75
C GLU A 311 10.80 -30.81 45.23
N LEU A 312 9.83 -29.96 44.89
CA LEU A 312 8.42 -30.17 45.25
C LEU A 312 7.82 -31.41 44.58
N ILE A 313 8.19 -31.68 43.32
CA ILE A 313 7.64 -32.79 42.54
C ILE A 313 8.39 -34.13 42.75
N ILE A 314 9.46 -34.13 43.55
CA ILE A 314 10.17 -35.35 43.96
C ILE A 314 9.55 -35.94 45.24
N LYS A 315 8.74 -35.16 45.97
CA LYS A 315 8.06 -35.64 47.17
C LYS A 315 7.12 -36.81 46.83
N GLU A 316 7.09 -37.80 47.70
CA GLU A 316 6.18 -38.95 47.55
C GLU A 316 4.73 -38.46 47.51
N ASN A 317 3.95 -38.96 46.54
CA ASN A 317 2.56 -38.61 46.32
C ASN A 317 2.31 -37.10 46.12
N PHE A 318 3.27 -36.34 45.56
CA PHE A 318 3.09 -34.90 45.30
C PHE A 318 1.87 -34.63 44.41
N GLU A 319 1.58 -35.55 43.50
CA GLU A 319 0.46 -35.50 42.58
C GLU A 319 -0.89 -35.55 43.28
N GLU A 320 -0.96 -35.86 44.57
CA GLU A 320 -2.19 -35.82 45.36
C GLU A 320 -2.47 -34.42 45.92
N ASP A 321 -1.41 -33.68 46.27
CA ASP A 321 -1.47 -32.38 46.91
C ASP A 321 -1.55 -31.24 45.88
N ILE A 322 -2.74 -30.67 45.74
CA ILE A 322 -3.00 -29.57 44.79
C ILE A 322 -2.18 -28.31 45.11
N VAL A 323 -1.85 -28.07 46.38
CA VAL A 323 -1.07 -26.92 46.80
C VAL A 323 0.37 -27.09 46.31
N VAL A 324 0.94 -28.28 46.48
CA VAL A 324 2.30 -28.61 46.01
C VAL A 324 2.39 -28.56 44.49
N VAL A 325 1.43 -29.12 43.77
CA VAL A 325 1.40 -29.06 42.29
C VAL A 325 1.33 -27.61 41.81
N ASN A 326 0.41 -26.81 42.34
CA ASN A 326 0.28 -25.41 41.93
C ASN A 326 1.52 -24.59 42.28
N GLU A 327 2.11 -24.78 43.47
CA GLU A 327 3.35 -24.09 43.83
C GLU A 327 4.49 -24.47 42.87
N SER A 328 4.62 -25.75 42.51
CA SER A 328 5.66 -26.19 41.56
C SER A 328 5.49 -25.59 40.16
N LEU A 329 4.26 -25.56 39.65
CA LEU A 329 3.96 -24.96 38.35
C LEU A 329 4.17 -23.44 38.36
N ASP A 330 3.78 -22.75 39.44
CA ASP A 330 4.02 -21.31 39.58
C ASP A 330 5.52 -20.98 39.62
N LEU A 331 6.34 -21.86 40.21
CA LEU A 331 7.80 -21.72 40.20
C LEU A 331 8.36 -21.94 38.79
N PHE A 332 7.87 -22.94 38.05
CA PHE A 332 8.27 -23.17 36.67
C PHE A 332 7.87 -22.03 35.73
N ASP A 333 6.66 -21.49 35.87
CA ASP A 333 6.19 -20.34 35.10
C ASP A 333 7.08 -19.12 35.34
N LYS A 334 7.44 -18.84 36.61
CA LYS A 334 8.40 -17.77 36.96
C LYS A 334 9.77 -18.01 36.34
N SER A 335 10.27 -19.24 36.37
CA SER A 335 11.53 -19.60 35.70
C SER A 335 11.46 -19.40 34.20
N TYR A 336 10.33 -19.74 33.58
CA TYR A 336 10.08 -19.57 32.15
C TYR A 336 10.06 -18.08 31.74
N GLU A 337 9.36 -17.24 32.51
CA GLU A 337 9.35 -15.79 32.32
C GLU A 337 10.74 -15.17 32.41
N LEU A 338 11.56 -15.63 33.35
CA LEU A 338 12.96 -15.19 33.48
C LEU A 338 13.83 -15.68 32.32
N ALA A 339 13.68 -16.94 31.91
CA ALA A 339 14.43 -17.50 30.78
C ALA A 339 14.12 -16.78 29.47
N ASN A 340 12.89 -16.30 29.26
CA ASN A 340 12.54 -15.51 28.08
C ASN A 340 13.24 -14.15 27.99
N LYS A 341 13.72 -13.61 29.11
CA LYS A 341 14.51 -12.36 29.15
C LYS A 341 16.00 -12.57 28.81
N MET A 342 16.45 -13.81 28.73
CA MET A 342 17.80 -14.14 28.25
C MET A 342 17.97 -13.71 26.78
N ALA A 343 19.21 -13.41 26.40
CA ALA A 343 19.55 -13.19 25.00
C ALA A 343 19.44 -14.50 24.22
N GLU A 344 19.10 -14.42 22.93
CA GLU A 344 18.98 -15.61 22.09
C GLU A 344 20.31 -16.37 22.01
N SER A 345 20.27 -17.63 22.40
CA SER A 345 21.41 -18.54 22.39
C SER A 345 20.95 -20.00 22.47
N SER A 346 21.88 -20.94 22.25
CA SER A 346 21.63 -22.37 22.51
C SER A 346 21.27 -22.62 23.97
N GLU A 347 21.95 -21.96 24.90
CA GLU A 347 21.72 -22.07 26.34
C GLU A 347 20.30 -21.61 26.75
N LYS A 348 19.81 -20.50 26.19
CA LYS A 348 18.41 -20.07 26.39
C LYS A 348 17.44 -21.14 25.90
N SER A 349 17.70 -21.69 24.72
CA SER A 349 16.85 -22.72 24.09
C SER A 349 16.80 -24.00 24.93
N GLU A 350 17.94 -24.44 25.45
CA GLU A 350 18.06 -25.61 26.33
C GLU A 350 17.29 -25.42 27.64
N ILE A 351 17.45 -24.28 28.31
CA ILE A 351 16.75 -23.96 29.56
C ILE A 351 15.24 -23.85 29.36
N LEU A 352 14.80 -23.16 28.31
CA LEU A 352 13.38 -23.07 27.99
C LEU A 352 12.78 -24.46 27.73
N SER A 353 13.48 -25.32 27.00
CA SER A 353 13.08 -26.71 26.76
C SER A 353 12.97 -27.49 28.07
N GLU A 354 13.97 -27.38 28.96
CA GLU A 354 13.97 -28.07 30.25
C GLU A 354 12.82 -27.65 31.18
N ILE A 355 12.55 -26.34 31.25
CA ILE A 355 11.43 -25.78 32.02
C ILE A 355 10.09 -26.24 31.42
N THR A 356 9.93 -26.14 30.10
CA THR A 356 8.75 -26.59 29.36
C THR A 356 8.45 -28.06 29.62
N ASN A 357 9.49 -28.91 29.61
CA ASN A 357 9.37 -30.34 29.90
C ASN A 357 8.94 -30.59 31.35
N SER A 358 9.43 -29.78 32.30
CA SER A 358 9.04 -29.89 33.71
C SER A 358 7.57 -29.52 33.91
N ILE A 359 7.10 -28.43 33.29
CA ILE A 359 5.68 -28.04 33.29
C ILE A 359 4.83 -29.16 32.69
N ASN A 360 5.20 -29.65 31.50
CA ASN A 360 4.51 -30.73 30.81
C ASN A 360 4.37 -31.98 31.69
N ASN A 361 5.48 -32.45 32.28
CA ASN A 361 5.48 -33.65 33.09
C ASN A 361 4.62 -33.49 34.35
N THR A 362 4.75 -32.37 35.07
CA THR A 362 3.97 -32.10 36.28
C THR A 362 2.47 -32.04 35.99
N CYS A 363 2.07 -31.32 34.94
CA CYS A 363 0.67 -31.27 34.52
C CYS A 363 0.13 -32.65 34.15
N LYS A 364 0.85 -33.40 33.31
CA LYS A 364 0.42 -34.74 32.84
C LYS A 364 0.28 -35.74 33.98
N ILE A 365 1.23 -35.77 34.92
CA ILE A 365 1.15 -36.65 36.09
C ILE A 365 -0.10 -36.33 36.91
N ARG A 366 -0.35 -35.05 37.22
CA ARG A 366 -1.53 -34.64 37.99
C ARG A 366 -2.84 -34.91 37.25
N ILE A 367 -2.91 -34.61 35.95
CA ILE A 367 -4.08 -34.89 35.12
C ILE A 367 -4.41 -36.38 35.16
N LYS A 368 -3.40 -37.24 34.96
CA LYS A 368 -3.57 -38.70 35.00
C LYS A 368 -4.10 -39.15 36.37
N PHE A 369 -3.49 -38.67 37.46
CA PHE A 369 -3.93 -39.00 38.82
C PHE A 369 -5.39 -38.60 39.08
N ILE A 370 -5.78 -37.36 38.76
CA ILE A 370 -7.15 -36.88 38.93
C ILE A 370 -8.11 -37.70 38.07
N LYS A 371 -7.74 -38.00 36.81
CA LYS A 371 -8.57 -38.79 35.91
C LYS A 371 -8.81 -40.20 36.45
N GLU A 372 -7.77 -40.89 36.92
CA GLU A 372 -7.89 -42.21 37.55
C GLU A 372 -8.81 -42.18 38.78
N LYS A 373 -8.68 -41.16 39.64
CA LYS A 373 -9.57 -40.97 40.79
C LYS A 373 -11.02 -40.70 40.39
N SER A 374 -11.23 -39.90 39.34
CA SER A 374 -12.57 -39.61 38.81
C SER A 374 -13.23 -40.89 38.27
N ILE A 375 -12.48 -41.76 37.59
CA ILE A 375 -12.98 -43.05 37.08
C ILE A 375 -13.44 -43.95 38.23
N GLN A 376 -12.69 -44.00 39.33
CA GLN A 376 -13.11 -44.74 40.54
C GLN A 376 -14.42 -44.20 41.11
N LYS A 377 -14.59 -42.87 41.19
CA LYS A 377 -15.82 -42.23 41.65
C LYS A 377 -17.02 -42.49 40.74
N ILE A 378 -16.81 -42.52 39.41
CA ILE A 378 -17.83 -42.93 38.45
C ILE A 378 -18.29 -44.36 38.73
N GLY A 379 -17.36 -45.29 38.97
CA GLY A 379 -17.69 -46.67 39.36
C GLY A 379 -18.48 -46.78 40.67
N GLN A 380 -18.30 -45.82 41.58
CA GLN A 380 -19.05 -45.68 42.83
C GLN A 380 -20.38 -44.92 42.69
N ARG A 381 -20.73 -44.47 41.47
CA ARG A 381 -21.88 -43.60 41.16
C ARG A 381 -21.83 -42.22 41.85
N ASP A 382 -20.65 -41.77 42.28
CA ASP A 382 -20.43 -40.41 42.82
C ASP A 382 -20.06 -39.44 41.68
N TYR A 383 -21.01 -39.25 40.77
CA TYR A 383 -20.80 -38.53 39.52
C TYR A 383 -20.48 -37.04 39.72
N GLU A 384 -21.11 -36.39 40.72
CA GLU A 384 -20.86 -34.98 41.03
C GLU A 384 -19.39 -34.75 41.42
N LYS A 385 -18.84 -35.58 42.31
CA LYS A 385 -17.43 -35.48 42.68
C LYS A 385 -16.49 -35.89 41.55
N ALA A 386 -16.89 -36.78 40.65
CA ALA A 386 -16.10 -37.13 39.48
C ALA A 386 -16.02 -35.96 38.48
N ILE A 387 -17.13 -35.26 38.25
CA ILE A 387 -17.19 -34.07 37.40
C ILE A 387 -16.33 -32.94 37.97
N ASN A 388 -16.42 -32.68 39.27
CA ASN A 388 -15.59 -31.67 39.93
C ASN A 388 -14.08 -31.96 39.81
N ASP A 389 -13.70 -33.23 39.98
CA ASP A 389 -12.31 -33.67 39.74
C ASP A 389 -11.89 -33.41 38.29
N LEU A 390 -12.70 -33.81 37.30
CA LEU A 390 -12.38 -33.60 35.88
C LEU A 390 -12.27 -32.12 35.50
N TYR A 391 -13.10 -31.23 36.06
CA TYR A 391 -12.94 -29.79 35.87
C TYR A 391 -11.64 -29.26 36.49
N ALA A 392 -11.22 -29.80 37.64
CA ALA A 392 -9.91 -29.49 38.20
C ALA A 392 -8.77 -29.95 37.27
N ALA A 393 -8.86 -31.14 36.68
CA ALA A 393 -7.90 -31.62 35.69
C ALA A 393 -7.88 -30.74 34.43
N ILE A 394 -9.03 -30.26 33.96
CA ILE A 394 -9.12 -29.31 32.83
C ILE A 394 -8.38 -28.01 33.17
N SER A 395 -8.53 -27.49 34.39
CA SER A 395 -7.81 -26.30 34.82
C SER A 395 -6.29 -26.50 34.82
N ILE A 396 -5.81 -27.71 35.13
CA ILE A 396 -4.37 -28.06 35.04
C ILE A 396 -3.93 -28.22 33.59
N ALA A 397 -4.73 -28.85 32.73
CA ALA A 397 -4.42 -29.03 31.31
C ALA A 397 -4.24 -27.69 30.57
N LYS A 398 -4.95 -26.64 30.99
CA LYS A 398 -4.77 -25.27 30.46
C LYS A 398 -3.42 -24.63 30.80
N ARG A 399 -2.69 -25.18 31.78
CA ARG A 399 -1.33 -24.73 32.12
C ARG A 399 -0.26 -25.42 31.27
N LEU A 400 -0.63 -26.35 30.39
CA LEU A 400 0.34 -26.93 29.45
C LEU A 400 0.80 -25.86 28.44
N PRO A 401 2.10 -25.83 28.08
CA PRO A 401 2.68 -24.92 27.08
C PRO A 401 2.34 -25.34 25.64
N VAL A 402 1.06 -25.61 25.37
CA VAL A 402 0.50 -25.93 24.05
C VAL A 402 -0.83 -25.18 23.90
N SER A 403 -1.21 -24.79 22.67
CA SER A 403 -2.49 -24.11 22.46
C SER A 403 -3.67 -25.06 22.74
N GLU A 404 -4.78 -24.51 23.25
CA GLU A 404 -5.96 -25.30 23.62
C GLU A 404 -6.52 -26.12 22.45
N GLU A 405 -6.39 -25.64 21.22
CA GLU A 405 -6.93 -26.28 19.99
C GLU A 405 -6.27 -27.63 19.66
N ILE A 406 -5.00 -27.82 20.03
CA ILE A 406 -4.23 -29.05 19.76
C ILE A 406 -3.86 -29.79 21.05
N ASN A 407 -4.41 -29.38 22.19
CA ASN A 407 -4.13 -29.98 23.49
C ASN A 407 -4.96 -31.26 23.64
N GLU A 408 -4.34 -32.40 23.28
CA GLU A 408 -4.97 -33.72 23.34
C GLU A 408 -5.47 -34.09 24.76
N ASP A 409 -4.71 -33.72 25.81
CA ASP A 409 -5.09 -33.97 27.20
C ASP A 409 -6.36 -33.19 27.58
N LEU A 410 -6.48 -31.93 27.12
CA LEU A 410 -7.66 -31.09 27.35
C LEU A 410 -8.90 -31.66 26.64
N GLU A 411 -8.75 -32.12 25.40
CA GLU A 411 -9.84 -32.69 24.61
C GLU A 411 -10.31 -34.04 25.17
N ASP A 412 -9.38 -34.91 25.58
CA ASP A 412 -9.70 -36.16 26.25
C ASP A 412 -10.45 -35.95 27.58
N LEU A 413 -10.06 -34.93 28.37
CA LEU A 413 -10.78 -34.56 29.60
C LEU A 413 -12.21 -34.07 29.32
N LYS A 414 -12.41 -33.19 28.33
CA LYS A 414 -13.75 -32.73 27.92
C LYS A 414 -14.64 -33.89 27.49
N ASN A 415 -14.10 -34.80 26.68
CA ASN A 415 -14.80 -36.01 26.26
C ASN A 415 -15.13 -36.93 27.44
N THR A 416 -14.24 -37.03 28.42
CA THR A 416 -14.50 -37.78 29.65
C THR A 416 -15.66 -37.15 30.44
N VAL A 417 -15.68 -35.83 30.63
CA VAL A 417 -16.78 -35.10 31.30
C VAL A 417 -18.13 -35.37 30.61
N ASN A 418 -18.18 -35.27 29.28
CA ASN A 418 -19.40 -35.55 28.51
C ASN A 418 -19.91 -36.98 28.74
N LYS A 419 -19.01 -37.96 28.79
CA LYS A 419 -19.37 -39.36 29.10
C LYS A 419 -19.94 -39.49 30.52
N VAL A 420 -19.43 -38.76 31.50
CA VAL A 420 -19.97 -38.77 32.88
C VAL A 420 -21.39 -38.22 32.91
N TYR A 421 -21.65 -37.10 32.22
CA TYR A 421 -23.00 -36.53 32.14
C TYR A 421 -24.00 -37.48 31.48
N LEU A 422 -23.60 -38.17 30.41
CA LEU A 422 -24.46 -39.19 29.78
C LEU A 422 -24.77 -40.34 30.76
N ALA A 423 -23.76 -40.83 31.49
CA ALA A 423 -23.92 -41.90 32.46
C ALA A 423 -24.71 -41.53 33.73
N GLN A 424 -25.07 -40.25 33.94
CA GLN A 424 -26.00 -39.81 34.99
C GLN A 424 -27.47 -39.92 34.56
N ILE A 425 -27.73 -39.94 33.25
CA ILE A 425 -29.09 -39.95 32.67
C ILE A 425 -29.60 -41.39 32.50
N ASP A 426 -28.69 -42.34 32.29
CA ASP A 426 -28.93 -43.79 32.26
C ASP A 426 -28.98 -44.41 33.68
#